data_AF-T1RU46-F1
#
_entry.id   AF-T1RU46-F1
#
_cell.length_a   1.000
_cell.length_b   1.000
_cell.length_c   1.000
_cell.angle_alpha   90.00
_cell.angle_beta   90.00
_cell.angle_gamma   90.00
#
_symmetry.space_group_name_H-M   'P 1'
#
loop_
_entity.id
_entity.type
_entity.pdbx_description
1 polymer ?
#
loop_
_entity_poly.entity_id
_entity_poly.type
_entity_poly.pdbx_seq_one_letter_code
_entity_poly.pdbx_strand_id
1 'polypeptide(L)'
;SHIGWLLVRRHPEVRAHKVDLSDLFADPLLKFQNNYYLWLVPFLTVLTPIYVPTLWGEKKMIALFVCLFLRYIMTVHAFFIVNSVAHMWGTKPYDKNIQPAETKLVAFFAAGEGFHNYHHAFPWDYRTAELGGYLFNTSRLFIDLMAKIGWAYDLKSVPSDMIERRVKRTGDGSHPVWGWDDQDMSA
;
A
#
# COMPACT_ATOMS: atom_id res chain seq x y z
N SER A 1 11.49 -7.48 -8.78
CA SER A 1 10.38 -6.52 -8.94
C SER A 1 10.63 -5.12 -8.37
N HIS A 2 11.80 -4.81 -7.77
CA HIS A 2 12.01 -3.51 -7.10
C HIS A 2 12.00 -2.30 -8.06
N ILE A 3 12.97 -2.19 -8.99
CA ILE A 3 13.07 -1.04 -9.94
C ILE A 3 13.07 -1.47 -11.41
N GLY A 4 13.68 -2.62 -11.72
CA GLY A 4 14.02 -2.98 -13.11
C GLY A 4 12.88 -2.93 -14.12
N TRP A 5 11.64 -3.15 -13.69
CA TRP A 5 10.44 -3.09 -14.54
C TRP A 5 10.14 -1.70 -15.12
N LEU A 6 10.65 -0.63 -14.49
CA LEU A 6 10.57 0.75 -14.99
C LEU A 6 11.64 1.07 -16.04
N LEU A 7 12.72 0.30 -16.06
CA LEU A 7 13.88 0.52 -16.92
C LEU A 7 13.79 -0.28 -18.23
N VAL A 8 12.75 -1.10 -18.39
CA VAL A 8 12.54 -1.96 -19.55
C VAL A 8 11.16 -1.76 -20.15
N ARG A 9 11.01 -2.13 -21.41
CA ARG A 9 9.71 -2.16 -22.07
C ARG A 9 8.82 -3.21 -21.41
N ARG A 10 7.56 -2.86 -21.11
CA ARG A 10 6.56 -3.81 -20.61
C ARG A 10 6.38 -4.98 -21.58
N HIS A 11 6.24 -6.20 -21.03
CA HIS A 11 5.97 -7.43 -21.78
C HIS A 11 4.70 -7.30 -22.64
N PRO A 12 4.62 -7.93 -23.83
CA PRO A 12 3.44 -7.85 -24.70
C PRO A 12 2.13 -8.25 -24.02
N GLU A 13 2.15 -9.28 -23.16
CA GLU A 13 0.96 -9.74 -22.45
C GLU A 13 0.36 -8.66 -21.53
N VAL A 14 1.20 -7.85 -20.88
CA VAL A 14 0.73 -6.74 -20.02
C VAL A 14 0.02 -5.67 -20.85
N ARG A 15 0.38 -5.51 -22.13
CA ARG A 15 -0.26 -4.54 -23.04
C ARG A 15 -1.54 -5.09 -23.65
N ALA A 16 -1.62 -6.40 -23.82
CA ALA A 16 -2.78 -7.08 -24.37
C ALA A 16 -3.93 -7.18 -23.36
N HIS A 17 -3.61 -7.33 -22.07
CA HIS A 17 -4.62 -7.33 -21.01
C HIS A 17 -5.23 -5.95 -20.82
N LYS A 18 -6.55 -5.86 -21.00
CA LYS A 18 -7.34 -4.66 -20.72
C LYS A 18 -8.19 -4.90 -19.49
N VAL A 19 -8.10 -3.98 -18.54
CA VAL A 19 -8.99 -3.91 -17.37
C VAL A 19 -10.01 -2.83 -17.66
N ASP A 20 -11.25 -3.01 -17.17
CA ASP A 20 -12.24 -1.93 -17.22
C ASP A 20 -11.78 -0.79 -16.29
N LEU A 21 -11.75 0.42 -16.84
CA LEU A 21 -11.35 1.65 -16.14
C LEU A 21 -12.45 2.72 -16.24
N SER A 22 -13.66 2.32 -16.64
CA SER A 22 -14.78 3.24 -16.90
C SER A 22 -15.16 4.06 -15.68
N ASP A 23 -15.03 3.50 -14.47
CA ASP A 23 -15.22 4.18 -13.19
C ASP A 23 -14.19 5.30 -12.97
N LEU A 24 -12.90 5.01 -13.20
CA LEU A 24 -11.82 5.99 -13.06
C LEU A 24 -11.97 7.14 -14.07
N PHE A 25 -12.38 6.81 -15.29
CA PHE A 25 -12.66 7.83 -16.30
C PHE A 25 -13.99 8.55 -16.06
N ALA A 26 -14.93 8.01 -15.29
CA ALA A 26 -16.15 8.72 -14.96
C ALA A 26 -15.89 9.82 -13.92
N ASP A 27 -14.95 9.61 -13.00
CA ASP A 27 -14.63 10.54 -11.91
C ASP A 27 -14.02 11.88 -12.43
N PRO A 28 -14.66 13.03 -12.14
CA PRO A 28 -14.20 14.33 -12.61
C PRO A 28 -12.89 14.80 -11.96
N LEU A 29 -12.61 14.40 -10.71
CA LEU A 29 -11.37 14.73 -10.01
C LEU A 29 -10.20 13.96 -10.62
N LEU A 30 -10.37 12.66 -10.90
CA LEU A 30 -9.35 11.86 -11.56
C LEU A 30 -9.10 12.33 -13.00
N LYS A 31 -10.15 12.68 -13.73
CA LYS A 31 -10.03 13.35 -15.04
C LYS A 31 -9.23 14.64 -14.96
N PHE A 32 -9.52 15.50 -13.98
CA PHE A 32 -8.76 16.73 -13.75
C PHE A 32 -7.28 16.42 -13.50
N GLN A 33 -6.98 15.53 -12.54
CA GLN A 33 -5.61 15.13 -12.24
C GLN A 33 -4.88 14.60 -13.49
N ASN A 34 -5.52 13.72 -14.27
CA ASN A 34 -4.96 13.14 -15.48
C ASN A 34 -4.69 14.20 -16.55
N ASN A 35 -5.63 15.11 -16.80
CA ASN A 35 -5.51 16.15 -17.82
C ASN A 35 -4.42 17.17 -17.50
N TYR A 36 -4.20 17.47 -16.22
CA TYR A 36 -3.21 18.45 -15.76
C TYR A 36 -1.95 17.81 -15.15
N TYR A 37 -1.78 16.49 -15.27
CA TYR A 37 -0.72 15.73 -14.61
C TYR A 37 0.68 16.33 -14.85
N LEU A 38 0.99 16.68 -16.11
CA LEU A 38 2.29 17.24 -16.50
C LEU A 38 2.58 18.61 -15.85
N TRP A 39 1.55 19.33 -15.40
CA TRP A 39 1.68 20.60 -14.70
C TRP A 39 1.66 20.42 -13.17
N LEU A 40 0.76 19.57 -12.67
CA LEU A 40 0.59 19.31 -11.24
C LEU A 40 1.83 18.64 -10.64
N VAL A 41 2.40 17.63 -11.32
CA VAL A 41 3.50 16.84 -10.75
C VAL A 41 4.76 17.68 -10.50
N PRO A 42 5.33 18.43 -11.47
CA PRO A 42 6.50 19.25 -11.20
C PRO A 42 6.23 20.30 -10.12
N PHE A 43 5.06 20.91 -10.13
CA PHE A 43 4.70 21.92 -9.13
C PHE A 43 4.63 21.35 -7.72
N LEU A 44 3.90 20.25 -7.52
CA LEU A 44 3.67 19.66 -6.19
C LEU A 44 4.85 18.84 -5.69
N THR A 45 5.55 18.13 -6.57
CA THR A 45 6.57 17.15 -6.17
C THR A 45 8.01 17.66 -6.29
N VAL A 46 8.24 18.72 -7.08
CA VAL A 46 9.57 19.31 -7.29
C VAL A 46 9.65 20.73 -6.73
N LEU A 47 8.80 21.65 -7.20
CA LEU A 47 8.90 23.06 -6.81
C LEU A 47 8.50 23.28 -5.35
N THR A 48 7.37 22.70 -4.92
CA THR A 48 6.87 22.87 -3.55
C THR A 48 7.88 22.40 -2.50
N PRO A 49 8.48 21.20 -2.58
CA PRO A 49 9.45 20.75 -1.58
C PRO A 49 10.76 21.54 -1.57
N ILE A 50 11.14 22.21 -2.66
CA ILE A 50 12.30 23.12 -2.68
C ILE A 50 11.92 24.47 -2.06
N TYR A 51 10.75 25.01 -2.40
CA TYR A 51 10.37 26.37 -2.03
C TYR A 51 9.92 26.49 -0.57
N VAL A 52 9.07 25.58 -0.09
CA VAL A 52 8.48 25.68 1.26
C VAL A 52 9.54 25.81 2.36
N PRO A 53 10.65 25.05 2.35
CA PRO A 53 11.69 25.22 3.37
C PRO A 53 12.36 26.60 3.40
N THR A 54 12.41 27.29 2.26
CA THR A 54 13.01 28.63 2.20
C THR A 54 12.20 29.66 2.99
N LEU A 55 10.93 29.37 3.31
CA LEU A 55 10.05 30.24 4.09
C LEU A 55 10.50 30.37 5.56
N TRP A 56 11.22 29.39 6.10
CA TRP A 56 11.84 29.45 7.43
C TRP A 56 13.36 29.64 7.37
N GLY A 57 13.87 30.13 6.24
CA GLY A 57 15.28 30.48 6.06
C GLY A 57 16.21 29.32 5.69
N GLU A 58 15.68 28.16 5.27
CA GLU A 58 16.51 27.04 4.81
C GLU A 58 17.32 27.41 3.57
N LYS A 59 18.56 26.91 3.49
CA LYS A 59 19.41 27.12 2.32
C LYS A 59 18.82 26.38 1.12
N LYS A 60 18.71 27.06 -0.03
CA LYS A 60 18.20 26.48 -1.29
C LYS A 60 18.86 25.14 -1.67
N MET A 61 20.17 25.01 -1.43
CA MET A 61 20.91 23.78 -1.70
C MET A 61 20.49 22.63 -0.77
N ILE A 62 20.25 22.91 0.52
CA ILE A 62 19.76 21.90 1.46
C ILE A 62 18.35 21.48 1.07
N ALA A 63 17.47 22.43 0.76
CA ALA A 63 16.12 22.14 0.28
C ALA A 63 16.12 21.28 -0.99
N LEU A 64 17.02 21.56 -1.94
CA LEU A 64 17.16 20.77 -3.16
C LEU A 64 17.63 19.33 -2.88
N PHE A 65 18.72 19.14 -2.15
CA PHE A 65 19.29 17.81 -1.96
C PHE A 65 18.52 16.95 -0.95
N VAL A 66 17.98 17.57 0.10
CA VAL A 66 17.29 16.84 1.18
C VAL A 66 15.79 16.78 0.92
N CYS A 67 15.12 17.92 0.79
CA CYS A 67 13.66 17.98 0.71
C CYS A 67 13.11 17.52 -0.65
N LEU A 68 13.88 17.67 -1.74
CA LEU A 68 13.56 17.04 -3.02
C LEU A 68 14.24 15.68 -3.17
N PHE A 69 15.55 15.62 -3.42
CA PHE A 69 16.17 14.37 -3.91
C PHE A 69 16.14 13.23 -2.88
N LEU A 70 16.65 13.45 -1.67
CA LEU A 70 16.67 12.41 -0.65
C LEU A 70 15.24 11.95 -0.30
N ARG A 71 14.33 12.90 -0.04
CA ARG A 71 12.91 12.59 0.23
C ARG A 71 12.30 11.76 -0.90
N TYR A 72 12.52 12.14 -2.16
CA TYR A 72 11.96 11.45 -3.32
C TYR A 72 12.51 10.03 -3.45
N ILE A 73 13.84 9.87 -3.34
CA ILE A 73 14.50 8.56 -3.38
C ILE A 73 13.96 7.65 -2.26
N MET A 74 13.92 8.13 -1.02
CA MET A 74 13.39 7.35 0.10
C MET A 74 11.93 6.95 -0.12
N THR A 75 11.09 7.88 -0.59
CA THR A 75 9.67 7.63 -0.87
C THR A 75 9.50 6.55 -1.94
N VAL A 76 10.27 6.64 -3.03
CA VAL A 76 10.21 5.69 -4.14
C VAL A 76 10.66 4.30 -3.70
N HIS A 77 11.75 4.20 -2.92
CA HIS A 77 12.19 2.91 -2.37
C HIS A 77 11.19 2.33 -1.35
N ALA A 78 10.58 3.15 -0.49
CA ALA A 78 9.54 2.72 0.44
C ALA A 78 8.31 2.14 -0.29
N PHE A 79 7.97 2.68 -1.46
CA PHE A 79 6.93 2.09 -2.30
C PHE A 79 7.40 0.80 -2.99
N PHE A 80 8.62 0.78 -3.53
CA PHE A 80 9.12 -0.39 -4.26
C PHE A 80 9.43 -1.60 -3.39
N ILE A 81 9.69 -1.44 -2.09
CA ILE A 81 9.83 -2.58 -1.18
C ILE A 81 8.54 -3.39 -1.05
N VAL A 82 7.36 -2.81 -1.27
CA VAL A 82 6.09 -3.56 -1.30
C VAL A 82 6.11 -4.55 -2.47
N ASN A 83 6.47 -4.08 -3.67
CA ASN A 83 6.55 -4.92 -4.86
C ASN A 83 7.66 -5.98 -4.79
N SER A 84 8.72 -5.76 -3.99
CA SER A 84 9.85 -6.68 -3.89
C SER A 84 9.90 -7.47 -2.59
N VAL A 85 10.13 -6.80 -1.46
CA VAL A 85 10.35 -7.44 -0.16
C VAL A 85 9.09 -8.17 0.28
N ALA A 86 7.93 -7.51 0.20
CA ALA A 86 6.67 -8.12 0.61
C ALA A 86 6.19 -9.25 -0.32
N HIS A 87 6.85 -9.47 -1.47
CA HIS A 87 6.61 -10.62 -2.34
C HIS A 87 7.63 -11.76 -2.17
N MET A 88 8.63 -11.58 -1.30
CA MET A 88 9.73 -12.53 -1.14
C MET A 88 9.93 -13.00 0.30
N TRP A 89 9.72 -12.13 1.30
CA TRP A 89 10.04 -12.44 2.69
C TRP A 89 8.91 -12.07 3.65
N GLY A 90 8.48 -13.03 4.46
CA GLY A 90 7.43 -12.85 5.46
C GLY A 90 6.64 -14.13 5.67
N THR A 91 5.59 -14.05 6.47
CA THR A 91 4.66 -15.16 6.69
C THR A 91 3.48 -15.10 5.71
N LYS A 92 2.78 -16.20 5.51
CA LYS A 92 1.63 -16.31 4.58
C LYS A 92 0.40 -16.91 5.28
N PRO A 93 -0.13 -16.22 6.32
CA PRO A 93 -1.18 -16.78 7.17
C PRO A 93 -2.52 -16.98 6.45
N TYR A 94 -2.79 -16.29 5.34
CA TYR A 94 -4.08 -16.36 4.62
C TYR A 94 -4.00 -17.26 3.38
N ASP A 95 -2.93 -17.15 2.60
CA ASP A 95 -2.74 -18.00 1.42
C ASP A 95 -1.26 -18.25 1.13
N LYS A 96 -0.81 -19.49 1.35
CA LYS A 96 0.57 -19.91 1.10
C LYS A 96 0.88 -20.16 -0.38
N ASN A 97 -0.15 -20.27 -1.22
CA ASN A 97 0.00 -20.61 -2.64
C ASN A 97 0.31 -19.39 -3.52
N ILE A 98 0.18 -18.19 -2.97
CA ILE A 98 0.55 -16.93 -3.64
C ILE A 98 1.91 -16.43 -3.12
N GLN A 99 2.59 -15.59 -3.90
CA GLN A 99 3.87 -15.01 -3.49
C GLN A 99 3.84 -13.94 -2.38
N PRO A 100 2.87 -13.01 -2.31
CA PRO A 100 2.86 -11.95 -1.30
C PRO A 100 2.82 -12.49 0.12
N ALA A 101 3.49 -11.80 1.03
CA ALA A 101 3.75 -12.18 2.40
C ALA A 101 3.47 -11.01 3.35
N GLU A 102 3.27 -11.32 4.63
CA GLU A 102 3.14 -10.35 5.71
C GLU A 102 4.54 -9.94 6.20
N THR A 103 4.87 -8.67 6.06
CA THR A 103 6.18 -8.12 6.48
C THR A 103 5.97 -6.85 7.32
N LYS A 104 6.05 -6.98 8.65
CA LYS A 104 5.85 -5.84 9.58
C LYS A 104 6.76 -4.64 9.30
N LEU A 105 8.01 -4.88 8.91
CA LEU A 105 8.95 -3.81 8.56
C LEU A 105 8.50 -3.03 7.33
N VAL A 106 8.00 -3.73 6.30
CA VAL A 106 7.43 -3.08 5.11
C VAL A 106 6.17 -2.31 5.51
N ALA A 107 5.32 -2.88 6.36
CA ALA A 107 4.09 -2.22 6.80
C ALA A 107 4.37 -0.89 7.52
N PHE A 108 5.43 -0.86 8.35
CA PHE A 108 5.87 0.36 9.02
C PHE A 108 6.34 1.45 8.04
N PHE A 109 7.19 1.09 7.06
CA PHE A 109 7.72 2.07 6.09
C PHE A 109 6.75 2.45 4.98
N ALA A 110 5.81 1.57 4.64
CA ALA A 110 4.84 1.75 3.56
C ALA A 110 3.42 2.01 4.10
N ALA A 111 3.31 2.56 5.31
CA ALA A 111 2.05 3.05 5.90
C ALA A 111 0.88 2.04 5.94
N GLY A 112 1.15 0.74 6.09
CA GLY A 112 0.13 -0.31 6.09
C GLY A 112 0.33 -1.39 5.03
N GLU A 113 0.97 -1.06 3.91
CA GLU A 113 0.97 -1.89 2.70
C GLU A 113 1.87 -3.13 2.75
N GLY A 114 2.49 -3.41 3.90
CA GLY A 114 3.34 -4.59 4.10
C GLY A 114 2.60 -5.85 4.55
N PHE A 115 1.30 -5.76 4.90
CA PHE A 115 0.44 -6.91 5.15
C PHE A 115 -0.10 -7.47 3.82
N HIS A 116 0.85 -7.86 2.96
CA HIS A 116 0.59 -8.04 1.54
C HIS A 116 -0.08 -9.40 1.24
N ASN A 117 0.10 -10.41 2.11
CA ASN A 117 -0.62 -11.68 1.96
C ASN A 117 -2.13 -11.47 2.17
N TYR A 118 -2.51 -10.68 3.19
CA TYR A 118 -3.88 -10.29 3.44
C TYR A 118 -4.45 -9.47 2.28
N HIS A 119 -3.73 -8.42 1.86
CA HIS A 119 -4.16 -7.55 0.77
C HIS A 119 -4.46 -8.32 -0.53
N HIS A 120 -3.62 -9.29 -0.91
CA HIS A 120 -3.89 -10.11 -2.09
C HIS A 120 -4.97 -11.17 -1.87
N ALA A 121 -5.15 -11.67 -0.65
CA ALA A 121 -6.24 -12.59 -0.33
C ALA A 121 -7.61 -11.89 -0.35
N PHE A 122 -7.65 -10.60 0.04
CA PHE A 122 -8.85 -9.78 0.19
C PHE A 122 -8.65 -8.36 -0.37
N PRO A 123 -8.55 -8.19 -1.69
CA PRO A 123 -8.15 -6.91 -2.32
C PRO A 123 -9.19 -5.78 -2.17
N TRP A 124 -10.38 -6.10 -1.65
CA TRP A 124 -11.48 -5.15 -1.47
C TRP A 124 -11.61 -4.62 -0.03
N ASP A 125 -10.81 -5.12 0.92
CA ASP A 125 -10.81 -4.60 2.29
C ASP A 125 -10.12 -3.24 2.35
N TYR A 126 -10.83 -2.20 2.82
CA TYR A 126 -10.28 -0.85 2.90
C TYR A 126 -9.05 -0.75 3.83
N ARG A 127 -8.95 -1.66 4.81
CA ARG A 127 -7.87 -1.66 5.80
C ARG A 127 -6.57 -2.17 5.23
N THR A 128 -6.59 -2.93 4.13
CA THR A 128 -5.44 -3.67 3.55
C THR A 128 -4.73 -4.64 4.52
N ALA A 129 -5.22 -4.78 5.75
CA ALA A 129 -4.65 -5.61 6.79
C ALA A 129 -5.68 -5.97 7.88
N GLU A 130 -5.58 -7.20 8.39
CA GLU A 130 -6.19 -7.58 9.67
C GLU A 130 -5.25 -7.31 10.86
N LEU A 131 -3.95 -7.59 10.69
CA LEU A 131 -2.94 -7.54 11.76
C LEU A 131 -2.26 -6.17 11.87
N GLY A 132 -1.53 -5.95 12.96
CA GLY A 132 -0.63 -4.80 13.14
C GLY A 132 -1.24 -3.53 13.73
N GLY A 133 -2.57 -3.40 13.74
CA GLY A 133 -3.25 -2.22 14.30
C GLY A 133 -2.78 -0.90 13.65
N TYR A 134 -3.05 0.24 14.30
CA TYR A 134 -2.75 1.56 13.72
C TYR A 134 -1.25 1.90 13.62
N LEU A 135 -0.40 1.30 14.46
CA LEU A 135 1.05 1.58 14.43
C LEU A 135 1.68 1.10 13.11
N PHE A 136 1.25 -0.06 12.63
CA PHE A 136 1.75 -0.64 11.38
C PHE A 136 0.84 -0.36 10.19
N ASN A 137 -0.26 0.38 10.39
CA ASN A 137 -1.19 0.75 9.35
C ASN A 137 -1.76 2.15 9.59
N THR A 138 -0.93 3.15 9.29
CA THR A 138 -1.28 4.56 9.43
C THR A 138 -2.27 5.01 8.36
N SER A 139 -2.33 4.34 7.20
CA SER A 139 -3.35 4.60 6.17
C SER A 139 -4.75 4.28 6.68
N ARG A 140 -4.94 3.14 7.34
CA ARG A 140 -6.20 2.80 8.02
C ARG A 140 -6.56 3.85 9.08
N LEU A 141 -5.60 4.25 9.92
CA LEU A 141 -5.84 5.29 10.93
C LEU A 141 -6.35 6.58 10.29
N PHE A 142 -5.72 7.02 9.19
CA PHE A 142 -6.15 8.20 8.46
C PHE A 142 -7.59 8.05 7.93
N ILE A 143 -7.91 6.94 7.26
CA ILE A 143 -9.26 6.68 6.73
C ILE A 143 -10.29 6.64 7.86
N ASP A 144 -10.00 5.98 8.98
CA ASP A 144 -10.90 5.90 10.13
C ASP A 144 -11.14 7.28 10.76
N LEU A 145 -10.13 8.17 10.77
CA LEU A 145 -10.30 9.57 11.19
C LEU A 145 -11.17 10.36 10.21
N MET A 146 -10.97 10.18 8.90
CA MET A 146 -11.82 10.83 7.89
C MET A 146 -13.27 10.33 7.98
N ALA A 147 -13.48 9.06 8.30
CA ALA A 147 -14.81 8.50 8.50
C ALA A 147 -15.50 9.05 9.75
N LYS A 148 -14.76 9.27 10.84
CA LYS A 148 -15.29 9.90 12.06
C LYS A 148 -15.84 11.31 11.81
N ILE A 149 -15.27 12.06 10.87
CA ILE A 149 -15.73 13.40 10.49
C ILE A 149 -16.69 13.39 9.28
N GLY A 150 -17.09 12.21 8.79
CA GLY A 150 -18.03 12.05 7.69
C GLY A 150 -17.46 12.29 6.29
N TRP A 151 -16.14 12.39 6.14
CA TRP A 151 -15.47 12.57 4.85
C TRP A 151 -15.20 11.25 4.11
N ALA A 152 -15.17 10.13 4.85
CA ALA A 152 -15.14 8.79 4.29
C ALA A 152 -16.33 7.99 4.81
N TYR A 153 -16.90 7.13 3.95
CA TYR A 153 -18.04 6.28 4.26
C TYR A 153 -18.02 5.05 3.36
N ASP A 154 -18.94 4.10 3.56
CA ASP A 154 -18.99 2.81 2.87
C ASP A 154 -17.66 2.01 2.96
N LEU A 155 -17.04 2.04 4.14
CA LEU A 155 -15.80 1.32 4.40
C LEU A 155 -16.05 -0.19 4.41
N LYS A 156 -15.52 -0.90 3.41
CA LYS A 156 -15.71 -2.35 3.25
C LYS A 156 -14.64 -3.14 3.99
N SER A 157 -15.04 -3.97 4.94
CA SER A 157 -14.14 -4.84 5.69
C SER A 157 -14.55 -6.31 5.58
N VAL A 158 -13.57 -7.20 5.59
CA VAL A 158 -13.77 -8.64 5.48
C VAL A 158 -14.33 -9.17 6.80
N PRO A 159 -15.46 -9.90 6.77
CA PRO A 159 -16.01 -10.58 7.94
C PRO A 159 -15.03 -11.60 8.52
N SER A 160 -14.98 -11.72 9.85
CA SER A 160 -14.04 -12.61 10.54
C SER A 160 -14.20 -14.08 10.17
N ASP A 161 -15.42 -14.55 9.92
CA ASP A 161 -15.68 -15.93 9.50
C ASP A 161 -15.11 -16.23 8.10
N MET A 162 -15.12 -15.23 7.21
CA MET A 162 -14.51 -15.36 5.88
C MET A 162 -12.98 -15.44 5.99
N ILE A 163 -12.38 -14.64 6.89
CA ILE A 163 -10.95 -14.69 7.17
C ILE A 163 -10.57 -16.06 7.73
N GLU A 164 -11.26 -16.53 8.76
CA GLU A 164 -11.02 -17.83 9.40
C GLU A 164 -11.07 -18.97 8.38
N ARG A 165 -12.11 -19.01 7.54
CA ARG A 165 -12.25 -20.01 6.48
C ARG A 165 -11.08 -19.96 5.50
N ARG A 166 -10.59 -18.76 5.14
CA ARG A 166 -9.44 -18.62 4.23
C ARG A 166 -8.16 -19.13 4.88
N VAL A 167 -7.91 -18.74 6.14
CA VAL A 167 -6.75 -19.18 6.92
C VAL A 167 -6.74 -20.72 7.05
N LYS A 168 -7.84 -21.33 7.48
CA LYS A 168 -7.95 -22.80 7.60
C LYS A 168 -7.78 -23.53 6.27
N ARG A 169 -8.24 -22.93 5.16
CA ARG A 169 -8.17 -23.55 3.83
C ARG A 169 -6.80 -23.43 3.18
N THR A 170 -6.15 -22.27 3.26
CA THR A 170 -4.94 -21.98 2.46
C THR A 170 -3.79 -21.36 3.25
N GLY A 171 -3.94 -21.10 4.54
CA GLY A 171 -2.88 -20.55 5.38
C GLY A 171 -1.64 -21.45 5.49
N ASP A 172 -0.50 -20.85 5.79
CA ASP A 172 0.77 -21.54 6.09
C ASP A 172 0.90 -21.98 7.56
N GLY A 173 -0.12 -21.72 8.38
CA GLY A 173 -0.14 -22.03 9.81
C GLY A 173 0.44 -20.93 10.71
N SER A 174 0.90 -19.80 10.16
CA SER A 174 1.45 -18.69 10.94
C SER A 174 0.40 -17.73 11.52
N HIS A 175 -0.89 -17.94 11.23
CA HIS A 175 -1.95 -17.06 11.73
C HIS A 175 -2.04 -17.16 13.26
N PRO A 176 -2.06 -16.03 14.01
CA PRO A 176 -1.93 -16.06 15.47
C PRO A 176 -3.11 -16.72 16.19
N VAL A 177 -4.29 -16.80 15.55
CA VAL A 177 -5.51 -17.36 16.16
C VAL A 177 -5.92 -18.71 15.55
N TRP A 178 -5.59 -18.98 14.29
CA TRP A 178 -6.13 -20.14 13.55
C TRP A 178 -5.06 -20.91 12.78
N GLY A 179 -3.78 -20.59 13.00
CA GLY A 179 -2.68 -21.13 12.22
C GLY A 179 -2.13 -22.45 12.77
N TRP A 180 -2.09 -22.58 14.09
CA TRP A 180 -1.71 -23.82 14.75
C TRP A 180 -3.01 -24.50 15.18
N ASP A 181 -3.13 -25.81 14.95
CA ASP A 181 -4.19 -26.65 15.52
C ASP A 181 -4.01 -26.72 17.05
N ASP A 182 -4.21 -25.59 17.72
CA ASP A 182 -4.18 -25.48 19.16
C ASP A 182 -5.45 -26.14 19.69
N GLN A 183 -5.29 -27.36 20.19
CA GLN A 183 -6.39 -28.14 20.80
C GLN A 183 -7.02 -27.40 21.98
N ASP A 184 -6.33 -26.41 22.56
CA ASP A 184 -6.80 -25.65 23.73
C ASP A 184 -7.66 -24.43 23.35
N MET A 185 -7.80 -24.11 22.05
CA MET A 185 -8.66 -23.01 21.57
C MET A 185 -10.00 -23.46 20.96
N SER A 186 -10.25 -24.76 20.87
CA SER A 186 -11.58 -25.29 20.62
C SER A 186 -12.35 -25.46 21.93
N ALA A 187 -13.08 -24.43 22.33
CA ALA A 187 -14.12 -24.47 23.37
C ALA A 187 -15.49 -24.14 22.75
#